data_AF-A0A8C7BAI1-F1
#
_entry.id   AF-A0A8C7BAI1-F1
#
_cell.length_a   1.000
_cell.length_b   1.000
_cell.length_c   1.000
_cell.angle_alpha   90.00
_cell.angle_beta   90.00
_cell.angle_gamma   90.00
#
_symmetry.space_group_name_H-M   'P 1'
#
loop_
_entity.id
_entity.type
_entity.pdbx_description
1 polymer ?
#
loop_
_entity_poly.entity_id
_entity_poly.type
_entity_poly.pdbx_seq_one_letter_code
_entity_poly.pdbx_strand_id
1 'polypeptide(L)'
;MGSMFRSEEVALVQLFLPTSAAYTCVSQLGELGLVEFRDLNASVSAFQRRFVGDVRRCEELEKTFTFLQEEVRRAGLELPPPEGRLLAPPPRDLLRIQEETDRLAQELRDVRGNQQSLRVQLHQLRLHSAVLGQGHRLQVSISPHGERERQGGQAPTWVRGSVVPLGP
;
A
#
# COMPACT_ATOMS: atom_id res chain seq x y z
N MET A 1 4.91 -48.80 9.22
CA MET A 1 5.16 -48.73 7.76
C MET A 1 4.54 -49.95 7.06
N GLY A 2 3.20 -50.05 7.00
CA GLY A 2 2.51 -51.25 6.49
C GLY A 2 1.21 -50.97 5.72
N SER A 3 0.92 -49.71 5.35
CA SER A 3 -0.37 -49.28 4.81
C SER A 3 -0.43 -49.12 3.28
N MET A 4 0.57 -49.59 2.52
CA MET A 4 0.55 -49.41 1.05
C MET A 4 -0.52 -50.24 0.31
N PHE A 5 -1.06 -51.30 0.92
CA PHE A 5 -2.01 -52.20 0.26
C PHE A 5 -3.46 -52.11 0.77
N ARG A 6 -3.72 -51.42 1.91
CA ARG A 6 -5.06 -51.25 2.48
C ARG A 6 -5.16 -49.89 3.18
N SER A 7 -6.37 -49.33 3.19
CA SER A 7 -6.68 -48.10 3.93
C SER A 7 -6.31 -48.22 5.40
N GLU A 8 -5.89 -47.09 5.99
CA GLU A 8 -5.61 -46.99 7.40
C GLU A 8 -6.92 -47.08 8.22
N GLU A 9 -6.82 -47.64 9.43
CA GLU A 9 -7.99 -47.73 10.32
C GLU A 9 -8.39 -46.32 10.79
N VAL A 10 -9.68 -46.01 10.70
CA VAL A 10 -10.25 -44.73 11.12
C VAL A 10 -11.26 -44.94 12.24
N ALA A 11 -11.27 -44.05 13.22
CA ALA A 11 -12.20 -44.09 14.35
C ALA A 11 -13.04 -42.80 14.40
N LEU A 12 -14.35 -42.96 14.63
CA LEU A 12 -15.23 -41.82 14.88
C LEU A 12 -15.17 -41.46 16.37
N VAL A 13 -14.80 -40.22 16.66
CA VAL A 13 -14.70 -39.70 18.04
C VAL A 13 -15.63 -38.49 18.20
N GLN A 14 -16.27 -38.39 19.37
CA GLN A 14 -17.06 -37.23 19.74
C GLN A 14 -16.26 -36.29 20.65
N LEU A 15 -16.10 -35.04 20.24
CA LEU A 15 -15.36 -34.01 20.98
C LEU A 15 -16.32 -33.10 21.75
N PHE A 16 -16.11 -32.98 23.06
CA PHE A 16 -16.80 -32.01 23.91
C PHE A 16 -15.82 -30.91 24.30
N LEU A 17 -16.00 -29.71 23.75
CA LEU A 17 -15.09 -28.58 23.94
C LEU A 17 -15.81 -27.41 24.62
N PRO A 18 -15.26 -26.84 25.70
CA PRO A 18 -15.75 -25.57 26.21
C PRO A 18 -15.42 -24.44 25.22
N THR A 19 -16.32 -23.46 25.08
CA THR A 19 -16.17 -22.36 24.11
C THR A 19 -14.83 -21.61 24.29
N SER A 20 -14.35 -21.45 25.52
CA SER A 20 -13.09 -20.75 25.82
C SER A 20 -11.83 -21.48 25.34
N ALA A 21 -11.87 -22.81 25.24
CA ALA A 21 -10.72 -23.62 24.78
C ALA A 21 -10.87 -24.09 23.33
N ALA A 22 -12.05 -23.93 22.73
CA ALA A 22 -12.36 -24.42 21.40
C ALA A 22 -11.33 -23.96 20.35
N TYR A 23 -10.94 -22.68 20.38
CA TYR A 23 -9.94 -22.15 19.43
C TYR A 23 -8.59 -22.85 19.57
N THR A 24 -8.05 -22.96 20.78
CA THR A 24 -6.73 -23.56 21.03
C THR A 24 -6.73 -25.06 20.71
N CYS A 25 -7.79 -25.78 21.06
CA CYS A 25 -7.88 -27.21 20.76
C CYS A 25 -8.00 -27.47 19.25
N VAL A 26 -8.86 -26.72 18.55
CA VAL A 26 -9.08 -26.90 17.12
C VAL A 26 -7.86 -26.49 16.30
N SER A 27 -7.15 -25.42 16.70
CA SER A 27 -5.90 -25.01 16.05
C SER A 27 -4.82 -26.09 16.17
N GLN A 28 -4.60 -26.63 17.37
CA GLN A 28 -3.65 -27.72 17.59
C GLN A 28 -4.03 -28.99 16.80
N LEU A 29 -5.32 -29.33 16.75
CA LEU A 29 -5.80 -30.45 15.94
C LEU A 29 -5.55 -30.22 14.44
N GLY A 30 -5.72 -28.98 13.96
CA GLY A 30 -5.38 -28.57 12.59
C GLY A 30 -3.88 -28.66 12.29
N GLU A 31 -3.03 -28.32 13.27
CA GLU A 31 -1.57 -28.49 13.18
C GLU A 31 -1.15 -29.97 13.19
N LEU A 32 -1.91 -30.86 13.82
CA LEU A 32 -1.65 -32.30 13.70
C LEU A 32 -2.03 -32.81 12.31
N GLY A 33 -3.14 -32.32 11.74
CA GLY A 33 -3.58 -32.67 10.38
C GLY A 33 -4.08 -34.11 10.22
N LEU A 34 -4.49 -34.74 11.33
CA LEU A 34 -4.92 -36.16 11.39
C LEU A 34 -6.43 -36.33 11.58
N VAL A 35 -7.19 -35.23 11.67
CA VAL A 35 -8.62 -35.24 11.98
C VAL A 35 -9.45 -34.70 10.84
N GLU A 36 -10.56 -35.37 10.55
CA GLU A 36 -11.59 -34.92 9.62
C GLU A 36 -12.87 -34.57 10.39
N PHE A 37 -13.35 -33.33 10.24
CA PHE A 37 -14.58 -32.88 10.89
C PHE A 37 -15.81 -33.19 10.04
N ARG A 38 -16.83 -33.80 10.66
CA ARG A 38 -18.14 -34.00 10.03
C ARG A 38 -19.06 -32.83 10.34
N ASP A 39 -19.77 -32.32 9.33
CA ASP A 39 -20.76 -31.27 9.53
C ASP A 39 -22.01 -31.81 10.22
N LEU A 40 -22.18 -31.46 11.49
CA LEU A 40 -23.39 -31.77 12.27
C LEU A 40 -24.54 -30.78 12.00
N ASN A 41 -24.26 -29.63 11.37
CA ASN A 41 -25.20 -28.54 11.15
C ASN A 41 -25.52 -28.35 9.65
N ALA A 42 -25.61 -29.45 8.90
CA ALA A 42 -25.87 -29.41 7.46
C ALA A 42 -27.21 -28.75 7.08
N SER A 43 -28.18 -28.73 7.99
CA SER A 43 -29.49 -28.07 7.82
C SER A 43 -29.47 -26.57 8.11
N VAL A 44 -28.40 -26.04 8.71
CA VAL A 44 -28.28 -24.64 9.10
C VAL A 44 -27.51 -23.87 8.03
N SER A 45 -28.12 -22.79 7.53
CA SER A 45 -27.50 -21.89 6.56
C SER A 45 -26.18 -21.33 7.09
N ALA A 46 -25.19 -21.17 6.21
CA ALA A 46 -23.86 -20.66 6.55
C ALA A 46 -23.92 -19.36 7.35
N PHE A 47 -24.87 -18.45 7.04
CA PHE A 47 -25.01 -17.14 7.69
C PHE A 47 -25.54 -17.18 9.13
N GLN A 48 -26.19 -18.27 9.53
CA GLN A 48 -26.75 -18.43 10.88
C GLN A 48 -25.80 -19.18 11.81
N ARG A 49 -24.63 -19.61 11.30
CA ARG A 49 -23.63 -20.32 12.10
C ARG A 49 -22.98 -19.36 13.10
N ARG A 50 -22.58 -19.92 14.25
CA ARG A 50 -22.11 -19.15 15.41
C ARG A 50 -20.91 -18.23 15.14
N PHE A 51 -19.99 -18.64 14.26
CA PHE A 51 -18.69 -17.96 14.05
C PHE A 51 -18.61 -17.16 12.75
N VAL A 52 -19.75 -16.82 12.14
CA VAL A 52 -19.77 -16.08 10.85
C VAL A 52 -19.11 -14.71 10.96
N GLY A 53 -19.25 -14.03 12.09
CA GLY A 53 -18.60 -12.74 12.33
C GLY A 53 -17.08 -12.83 12.25
N ASP A 54 -16.50 -13.84 12.91
CA ASP A 54 -15.05 -14.06 12.92
C ASP A 54 -14.53 -14.46 11.53
N VAL A 55 -15.29 -15.28 10.78
CA VAL A 55 -14.92 -15.65 9.41
C VAL A 55 -14.92 -14.42 8.49
N ARG A 56 -15.96 -13.59 8.55
CA ARG A 56 -16.03 -12.35 7.75
C ARG A 56 -14.90 -11.38 8.07
N ARG A 57 -14.54 -11.28 9.34
CA ARG A 57 -13.40 -10.46 9.80
C ARG A 57 -12.08 -10.94 9.18
N CYS A 58 -11.86 -12.26 9.10
CA CYS A 58 -10.70 -12.82 8.41
C CYS A 58 -10.76 -12.58 6.89
N GLU A 59 -11.93 -12.69 6.25
CA GLU A 59 -12.10 -12.38 4.83
C GLU A 59 -11.79 -10.90 4.50
N GLU A 60 -12.15 -9.98 5.39
CA GLU A 60 -11.79 -8.56 5.27
C GLU A 60 -10.29 -8.35 5.42
N LEU A 61 -9.67 -8.98 6.41
CA LEU A 61 -8.23 -8.91 6.63
C LEU A 61 -7.43 -9.47 5.44
N GLU A 62 -7.88 -10.56 4.83
CA GLU A 62 -7.28 -11.14 3.62
C GLU A 62 -7.30 -10.17 2.43
N LYS A 63 -8.39 -9.41 2.26
CA LYS A 63 -8.45 -8.35 1.23
C LYS A 63 -7.43 -7.26 1.50
N THR A 64 -7.25 -6.86 2.76
CA THR A 64 -6.23 -5.87 3.13
C THR A 64 -4.82 -6.40 2.86
N PHE A 65 -4.52 -7.67 3.19
CA PHE A 65 -3.23 -8.29 2.85
C PHE A 65 -2.98 -8.36 1.34
N THR A 66 -4.00 -8.70 0.55
CA THR A 66 -3.90 -8.71 -0.92
C THR A 66 -3.55 -7.32 -1.45
N PHE A 67 -4.19 -6.26 -0.93
CA PHE A 67 -3.85 -4.88 -1.27
C PHE A 67 -2.40 -4.54 -0.92
N LEU A 68 -1.95 -4.88 0.29
CA LEU A 68 -0.57 -4.62 0.72
C LEU A 68 0.45 -5.35 -0.16
N GLN A 69 0.19 -6.62 -0.48
CA GLN A 69 1.04 -7.41 -1.37
C GLN A 69 1.16 -6.78 -2.76
N GLU A 70 0.05 -6.26 -3.31
CA GLU A 70 0.08 -5.53 -4.58
C GLU A 70 0.91 -4.24 -4.50
N GLU A 71 0.79 -3.46 -3.42
CA GLU A 71 1.57 -2.23 -3.26
C GLU A 71 3.07 -2.53 -3.12
N VAL A 72 3.43 -3.61 -2.41
CA VAL A 72 4.82 -4.09 -2.32
C VAL A 72 5.35 -4.51 -3.70
N ARG A 73 4.56 -5.26 -4.47
CA ARG A 73 4.92 -5.65 -5.84
C ARG A 73 5.09 -4.44 -6.76
N ARG A 74 4.26 -3.41 -6.61
CA ARG A 74 4.37 -2.15 -7.37
C ARG A 74 5.63 -1.36 -7.01
N ALA A 75 6.11 -1.48 -5.78
CA ALA A 75 7.39 -0.92 -5.36
C ALA A 75 8.61 -1.69 -5.91
N GLY A 76 8.39 -2.83 -6.59
CA GLY A 76 9.46 -3.68 -7.11
C GLY A 76 10.14 -4.52 -6.02
N LEU A 77 9.49 -4.70 -4.88
CA LEU A 77 9.95 -5.55 -3.78
C LEU A 77 9.30 -6.93 -3.92
N GLU A 78 10.09 -7.98 -3.82
CA GLU A 78 9.62 -9.37 -3.79
C GLU A 78 9.50 -9.83 -2.33
N LEU A 79 8.36 -10.42 -1.97
CA LEU A 79 8.17 -11.02 -0.65
C LEU A 79 8.72 -12.45 -0.68
N PRO A 80 9.70 -12.80 0.17
CA PRO A 80 10.16 -14.17 0.25
C PRO A 80 9.02 -15.08 0.76
N PRO A 81 8.94 -16.33 0.28
CA PRO A 81 7.98 -17.28 0.82
C PRO A 81 8.25 -17.50 2.31
N PRO A 82 7.20 -17.70 3.13
CA PRO A 82 7.39 -17.96 4.55
C PRO A 82 8.23 -19.23 4.76
N GLU A 83 9.26 -19.13 5.59
CA GLU A 83 10.11 -20.26 5.92
C GLU A 83 9.46 -21.12 7.01
N GLY A 84 9.20 -22.39 6.68
CA GLY A 84 8.77 -23.40 7.64
C GLY A 84 7.27 -23.44 7.94
N ARG A 85 6.92 -24.16 9.00
CA ARG A 85 5.53 -24.38 9.41
C ARG A 85 5.07 -23.23 10.30
N LEU A 86 4.15 -22.42 9.79
CA LEU A 86 3.53 -21.36 10.57
C LEU A 86 2.50 -21.96 11.54
N LEU A 87 2.67 -21.67 12.82
CA LEU A 87 1.72 -22.06 13.87
C LEU A 87 0.49 -21.13 13.82
N ALA A 88 -0.64 -21.65 14.27
CA ALA A 88 -1.85 -20.85 14.36
C ALA A 88 -1.65 -19.72 15.40
N PRO A 89 -1.81 -18.44 15.03
CA PRO A 89 -1.67 -17.35 15.98
C PRO A 89 -2.78 -17.40 17.03
N PRO A 90 -2.54 -17.02 18.29
CA PRO A 90 -3.59 -16.93 19.29
C PRO A 90 -4.59 -15.82 18.93
N PRO A 91 -5.83 -15.87 19.43
CA PRO A 91 -6.89 -14.94 19.03
C PRO A 91 -6.60 -13.49 19.44
N ARG A 92 -5.77 -13.27 20.46
CA ARG A 92 -5.32 -11.92 20.85
C ARG A 92 -4.38 -11.30 19.82
N ASP A 93 -3.53 -12.12 19.23
CA ASP A 93 -2.57 -11.65 18.23
C ASP A 93 -3.28 -11.38 16.91
N LEU A 94 -4.34 -12.13 16.57
CA LEU A 94 -5.21 -11.80 15.43
C LEU A 94 -5.79 -10.38 15.50
N LEU A 95 -6.22 -9.92 16.69
CA LEU A 95 -6.71 -8.55 16.87
C LEU A 95 -5.62 -7.53 16.58
N ARG A 96 -4.43 -7.74 17.13
CA ARG A 96 -3.27 -6.86 16.96
C ARG A 96 -2.83 -6.79 15.51
N ILE A 97 -2.70 -7.95 14.87
CA ILE A 97 -2.33 -8.06 13.45
C ILE A 97 -3.33 -7.29 12.61
N GLN A 98 -4.63 -7.40 12.87
CA GLN A 98 -5.61 -6.63 12.14
C GLN A 98 -5.43 -5.12 12.32
N GLU A 99 -5.34 -4.63 13.55
CA GLU A 99 -5.18 -3.19 13.82
C GLU A 99 -3.93 -2.63 13.15
N GLU A 100 -2.81 -3.36 13.21
CA GLU A 100 -1.56 -2.99 12.55
C GLU A 100 -1.70 -3.01 11.02
N THR A 101 -2.34 -4.03 10.46
CA THR A 101 -2.53 -4.19 9.01
C THR A 101 -3.44 -3.08 8.46
N ASP A 102 -4.53 -2.77 9.15
CA ASP A 102 -5.46 -1.71 8.76
C ASP A 102 -4.80 -0.33 8.84
N ARG A 103 -4.00 -0.10 9.89
CA ARG A 103 -3.20 1.13 10.02
C ARG A 103 -2.20 1.28 8.87
N LEU A 104 -1.42 0.23 8.56
CA LEU A 104 -0.46 0.25 7.47
C LEU A 104 -1.13 0.48 6.11
N ALA A 105 -2.29 -0.15 5.88
CA ALA A 105 -3.06 0.04 4.66
C ALA A 105 -3.54 1.49 4.52
N GLN A 106 -3.97 2.14 5.61
CA GLN A 106 -4.37 3.53 5.59
C GLN A 106 -3.19 4.47 5.33
N GLU A 107 -2.07 4.27 6.03
CA GLU A 107 -0.85 5.07 5.83
C GLU A 107 -0.37 4.99 4.36
N LEU A 108 -0.39 3.81 3.74
CA LEU A 108 -0.02 3.65 2.33
C LEU A 108 -0.99 4.33 1.37
N ARG A 109 -2.30 4.29 1.63
CA ARG A 109 -3.29 5.01 0.82
C ARG A 109 -3.06 6.53 0.88
N ASP A 110 -2.77 7.06 2.06
CA ASP A 110 -2.51 8.48 2.26
C ASP A 110 -1.22 8.92 1.56
N VAL A 111 -0.14 8.14 1.71
CA VAL A 111 1.13 8.39 1.01
C VAL A 111 0.93 8.36 -0.51
N ARG A 112 0.18 7.40 -1.04
CA ARG A 112 -0.12 7.30 -2.47
C ARG A 112 -0.93 8.49 -2.97
N GLY A 113 -1.96 8.91 -2.22
CA GLY A 113 -2.76 10.09 -2.53
C GLY A 113 -1.91 11.36 -2.56
N ASN A 114 -1.05 11.54 -1.55
CA ASN A 114 -0.13 12.66 -1.46
C ASN A 114 0.88 12.68 -2.62
N GLN A 115 1.46 11.52 -2.95
CA GLN A 115 2.39 11.38 -4.08
C GLN A 115 1.71 11.76 -5.40
N GLN A 116 0.47 11.33 -5.62
CA GLN A 116 -0.28 11.67 -6.83
C GLN A 116 -0.57 13.16 -6.91
N SER A 117 -1.02 13.78 -5.81
CA SER A 117 -1.29 15.22 -5.74
C SER A 117 -0.03 16.04 -6.06
N LEU A 118 1.10 15.71 -5.41
CA LEU A 118 2.39 16.37 -5.66
C LEU A 118 2.86 16.21 -7.11
N ARG A 119 2.66 15.04 -7.73
CA ARG A 119 3.00 14.82 -9.14
C ARG A 119 2.18 15.72 -10.07
N VAL A 120 0.89 15.88 -9.81
CA VAL A 120 0.02 16.77 -10.59
C VAL A 120 0.45 18.22 -10.43
N GLN A 121 0.69 18.68 -9.19
CA GLN A 121 1.15 20.04 -8.93
C GLN A 121 2.50 20.33 -9.59
N LEU A 122 3.46 19.40 -9.50
CA LEU A 122 4.75 19.53 -10.18
C LEU A 122 4.58 19.62 -11.71
N HIS A 123 3.69 18.81 -12.28
CA HIS A 123 3.40 18.87 -13.72
C HIS A 123 2.83 20.23 -14.11
N GLN A 124 1.87 20.76 -13.37
CA GLN A 124 1.31 22.09 -13.59
C GLN A 124 2.39 23.18 -13.50
N LEU A 125 3.22 23.17 -12.45
CA LEU A 125 4.31 24.15 -12.30
C LEU A 125 5.32 24.07 -13.45
N ARG A 126 5.66 22.88 -13.94
CA ARG A 126 6.52 22.70 -15.10
C ARG A 126 5.90 23.32 -16.35
N LEU A 127 4.62 23.07 -16.61
CA LEU A 127 3.91 23.67 -17.73
C LEU A 127 3.89 25.21 -17.64
N HIS A 128 3.56 25.76 -16.46
CA HIS A 128 3.58 27.20 -16.23
C HIS A 128 4.98 27.80 -16.47
N SER A 129 6.04 27.15 -15.95
CA SER A 129 7.41 27.63 -16.17
C SER A 129 7.82 27.60 -17.65
N ALA A 130 7.38 26.60 -18.41
CA ALA A 130 7.68 26.49 -19.83
C ALA A 130 7.00 27.60 -20.63
N VAL A 131 5.74 27.93 -20.31
CA VAL A 131 5.01 29.05 -20.92
C VAL A 131 5.70 30.38 -20.61
N LEU A 132 6.06 30.63 -19.35
CA LEU A 132 6.77 31.86 -18.97
C LEU A 132 8.13 31.97 -19.67
N GLY A 133 8.87 30.86 -19.79
CA GLY A 133 10.14 30.81 -20.51
C GLY A 133 10.01 31.11 -22.01
N GLN A 134 8.97 30.58 -22.67
CA GLN A 134 8.69 30.91 -24.07
C GLN A 134 8.22 32.36 -24.23
N GLY A 135 7.39 32.87 -23.32
CA GLY A 135 6.95 34.27 -23.34
C GLY A 135 8.12 35.25 -23.24
N HIS A 136 9.08 34.99 -22.35
CA HIS A 136 10.30 35.81 -22.25
C HIS A 136 11.15 35.74 -23.51
N ARG A 137 11.28 34.55 -24.12
CA ARG A 137 12.03 34.36 -25.38
C ARG A 137 11.38 35.05 -26.57
N LEU A 138 10.05 35.07 -26.63
CA LEU A 138 9.29 35.80 -27.66
C LEU A 138 9.44 37.32 -27.48
N GLN A 139 9.38 37.84 -26.25
CA GLN A 139 9.63 39.26 -25.98
C GLN A 139 11.04 39.71 -26.40
N VAL A 140 12.06 38.87 -26.20
CA VAL A 140 13.43 39.16 -26.66
C VAL A 140 13.52 39.15 -28.20
N SER A 141 12.78 38.28 -28.89
CA SER A 141 12.74 38.26 -30.37
C SER A 141 11.91 39.39 -31.00
N ILE A 142 10.90 39.93 -30.29
CA ILE A 142 10.05 41.06 -30.72
C ILE A 142 10.72 42.41 -30.40
N SER A 143 11.96 42.41 -29.91
CA SER A 143 12.80 43.61 -29.85
C SER A 143 13.77 43.66 -31.06
N PRO A 144 13.32 44.04 -32.28
CA PRO A 144 14.24 44.54 -33.28
C PRO A 144 14.60 45.99 -32.94
N HIS A 145 15.90 46.28 -32.90
CA HIS A 145 16.51 47.58 -33.16
C HIS A 145 15.59 48.82 -33.19
N GLY A 146 15.54 49.54 -32.08
CA GLY A 146 15.28 50.97 -32.08
C GLY A 146 16.59 51.74 -32.17
N GLU A 147 17.30 51.69 -33.31
CA GLU A 147 18.40 52.64 -33.57
C GLU A 147 18.49 53.07 -35.04
N ARG A 148 18.04 54.31 -35.28
CA ARG A 148 18.48 55.37 -36.24
C ARG A 148 17.26 56.18 -36.68
N GLU A 149 17.19 57.50 -36.69
CA GLU A 149 18.07 58.63 -36.35
C GLU A 149 17.16 59.86 -36.68
N ARG A 150 16.93 60.89 -35.85
CA ARG A 150 17.67 62.16 -35.84
C ARG A 150 16.95 63.23 -34.99
N GLN A 151 17.79 64.09 -34.42
CA GLN A 151 17.57 65.47 -33.95
C GLN A 151 16.95 65.71 -32.56
N GLY A 152 17.85 66.07 -31.64
CA GLY A 152 17.68 67.27 -30.83
C GLY A 152 17.54 67.05 -29.32
N GLY A 153 18.60 67.38 -28.57
CA GLY A 153 18.43 67.90 -27.21
C GLY A 153 18.92 67.02 -26.07
N GLN A 154 20.08 67.43 -25.53
CA GLN A 154 20.50 67.39 -24.12
C GLN A 154 20.65 66.03 -23.41
N ALA A 155 21.91 65.76 -23.07
CA ALA A 155 22.32 64.77 -22.08
C ALA A 155 21.76 65.09 -20.68
N PRO A 156 21.55 64.05 -19.86
CA PRO A 156 21.99 64.12 -18.48
C PRO A 156 22.94 62.95 -18.16
N THR A 157 24.11 63.35 -17.68
CA THR A 157 25.10 62.51 -17.01
C THR A 157 24.48 61.72 -15.85
N TRP A 158 24.52 60.39 -15.92
CA TRP A 158 24.36 59.52 -14.76
C TRP A 158 25.66 58.79 -14.47
N VAL A 159 26.12 58.98 -13.24
CA VAL A 159 27.37 58.50 -12.67
C VAL A 159 27.42 56.97 -12.74
N ARG A 160 28.49 56.46 -13.35
CA ARG A 160 28.79 55.04 -13.52
C ARG A 160 29.17 54.44 -12.16
N GLY A 161 28.21 53.81 -11.48
CA GLY A 161 28.47 52.95 -10.33
C GLY A 161 29.11 51.64 -10.76
N SER A 162 30.41 51.52 -10.53
CA SER A 162 31.19 50.29 -10.69
C SER A 162 30.90 49.32 -9.54
N VAL A 163 30.38 48.13 -9.84
CA VAL A 163 30.54 46.95 -8.97
C VAL A 163 31.00 45.79 -9.83
N VAL A 164 32.24 45.39 -9.56
CA VAL A 164 32.98 44.27 -10.14
C VAL A 164 32.41 42.95 -9.59
N PRO A 165 32.26 41.88 -10.40
CA PRO A 165 32.06 40.54 -9.88
C PRO A 165 33.43 39.88 -9.63
N LEU A 166 33.70 39.51 -8.38
CA LEU A 166 34.76 38.56 -8.04
C LEU A 166 34.07 37.24 -7.67
N GLY A 167 34.26 36.24 -8.53
CA GLY A 167 34.43 34.85 -8.10
C GLY A 167 35.91 34.47 -8.26
N PRO A 168 36.29 33.19 -8.09
CA PRO A 168 35.48 32.04 -7.69
C PRO A 168 35.38 31.84 -6.16
#